data_AF-A0A6C0FI36-F1
#
_entry.id   AF-A0A6C0FI36-F1
#
_cell.length_a   1.000
_cell.length_b   1.000
_cell.length_c   1.000
_cell.angle_alpha   90.00
_cell.angle_beta   90.00
_cell.angle_gamma   90.00
#
_symmetry.space_group_name_H-M   'P 1'
#
loop_
_entity.id
_entity.type
_entity.pdbx_description
1 polymer ?
#
loop_
_entity_poly.entity_id
_entity_poly.type
_entity_poly.pdbx_seq_one_letter_code
_entity_poly.pdbx_strand_id
1 'polypeptide(L)'
;MRMTSVLSCLVLAAGGVLVAAPSHAAAAPVPGCGAVLTSDSRLTDDLTCPSGDGLTLTPGITLDLRGHTLRGSATATGIVLPNVGDVTIRNGTVAGWGTGVQTHDVWDEVGGTATITRLTFRDNGRGVDTSGRLGGTGKAHEISRSTFTDNGSGVGAVYGGAHVVRSTFTGNGTALDFITGGVLLEDSRVEGNGTALSCDESGCEVRRSTLADNGVGVSARTFGADVYDSTLRGNDTAFTSFGVWGHSTVQGNKLIDNGTAVTLSTSNATLRDNLFRGNELGFTTDGGMPDFTATLVGNRFVRNVDAIVFEAPGTSLQDNVANDNERWGIYAPNATDLGGNRARGNGYEPQCVGVVCPAGGPRS
;
A
#
# COMPACT_ATOMS: atom_id res chain seq x y z
N MET A 1 14.13 87.99 37.32
CA MET A 1 13.83 86.91 38.28
C MET A 1 13.74 85.61 37.50
N ARG A 2 14.65 84.67 37.77
CA ARG A 2 14.69 83.32 37.19
C ARG A 2 13.69 82.43 37.94
N MET A 3 12.98 81.55 37.25
CA MET A 3 12.94 80.12 37.59
C MET A 3 12.33 79.33 36.42
N THR A 4 13.18 78.47 35.89
CA THR A 4 13.03 77.55 34.76
C THR A 4 12.26 76.30 35.18
N SER A 5 11.23 75.93 34.42
CA SER A 5 10.55 74.64 34.54
C SER A 5 11.40 73.54 33.89
N VAL A 6 11.77 72.54 34.68
CA VAL A 6 12.40 71.29 34.23
C VAL A 6 11.27 70.30 33.94
N LEU A 7 11.17 69.80 32.71
CA LEU A 7 10.36 68.63 32.38
C LEU A 7 11.29 67.55 31.85
N SER A 8 11.40 66.47 32.61
CA SER A 8 12.31 65.35 32.41
C SER A 8 11.97 64.52 31.17
N CYS A 9 12.95 64.34 30.28
CA CYS A 9 12.91 63.35 29.20
C CYS A 9 13.26 61.96 29.75
N LEU A 10 12.28 61.05 29.78
CA LEU A 10 12.52 59.61 29.92
C LEU A 10 12.95 59.06 28.55
N VAL A 11 14.21 58.63 28.44
CA VAL A 11 14.72 57.87 27.28
C VAL A 11 14.47 56.39 27.56
N LEU A 12 13.51 55.77 26.85
CA LEU A 12 13.39 54.32 26.80
C LEU A 12 14.44 53.77 25.82
N ALA A 13 15.50 53.16 26.36
CA ALA A 13 16.43 52.33 25.60
C ALA A 13 15.77 50.96 25.34
N ALA A 14 15.18 50.79 24.17
CA ALA A 14 14.70 49.49 23.71
C ALA A 14 15.91 48.65 23.23
N GLY A 15 16.43 47.80 24.10
CA GLY A 15 17.43 46.79 23.75
C GLY A 15 16.79 45.72 22.86
N GLY A 16 17.05 45.77 21.55
CA GLY A 16 16.66 44.73 20.62
C GLY A 16 17.51 43.48 20.83
N VAL A 17 16.93 42.45 21.43
CA VAL A 17 17.51 41.11 21.45
C VAL A 17 17.36 40.54 20.04
N LEU A 18 18.46 40.54 19.27
CA LEU A 18 18.57 39.78 18.03
C LEU A 18 18.48 38.29 18.38
N VAL A 19 17.31 37.70 18.19
CA VAL A 19 17.14 36.25 18.19
C VAL A 19 17.84 35.72 16.94
N ALA A 20 19.06 35.23 17.10
CA ALA A 20 19.77 34.51 16.05
C ALA A 20 18.94 33.27 15.68
N ALA A 21 18.33 33.27 14.50
CA ALA A 21 17.73 32.07 13.96
C ALA A 21 18.85 31.00 13.86
N PRO A 22 18.60 29.74 14.24
CA PRO A 22 19.60 28.69 14.10
C PRO A 22 20.03 28.60 12.63
N SER A 23 21.31 28.88 12.36
CA SER A 23 21.87 28.67 11.04
C SER A 23 21.85 27.17 10.77
N HIS A 24 20.88 26.71 10.00
CA HIS A 24 20.93 25.36 9.46
C HIS A 24 22.12 25.33 8.52
N ALA A 25 23.16 24.58 8.91
CA ALA A 25 24.32 24.38 8.05
C ALA A 25 23.82 23.87 6.69
N ALA A 26 24.25 24.52 5.61
CA ALA A 26 23.82 24.11 4.27
C ALA A 26 24.36 22.70 3.99
N ALA A 27 23.48 21.78 3.57
CA ALA A 27 23.84 20.39 3.27
C ALA A 27 25.04 20.30 2.32
N ALA A 28 26.07 19.52 2.63
CA ALA A 28 27.28 19.40 1.83
C ALA A 28 27.01 18.79 0.44
N PRO A 29 27.75 19.16 -0.62
CA PRO A 29 27.68 18.42 -1.88
C PRO A 29 28.12 16.97 -1.69
N VAL A 30 27.43 16.03 -2.34
CA VAL A 30 27.83 14.62 -2.37
C VAL A 30 29.17 14.47 -3.11
N PRO A 31 30.19 13.80 -2.53
CA PRO A 31 31.52 13.69 -3.14
C PRO A 31 31.59 12.83 -4.42
N GLY A 32 30.71 11.83 -4.54
CA GLY A 32 30.69 10.88 -5.65
C GLY A 32 30.16 9.51 -5.25
N CYS A 33 30.26 8.54 -6.15
CA CYS A 33 29.84 7.16 -5.91
C CYS A 33 30.68 6.47 -4.82
N GLY A 34 30.06 5.58 -4.05
CA GLY A 34 30.66 4.90 -2.92
C GLY A 34 30.90 5.79 -1.70
N ALA A 35 30.42 7.04 -1.71
CA ALA A 35 30.65 7.96 -0.59
C ALA A 35 29.84 7.55 0.64
N VAL A 36 30.49 7.61 1.80
CA VAL A 36 29.85 7.56 3.11
C VAL A 36 29.55 8.98 3.56
N LEU A 37 28.27 9.30 3.69
CA LEU A 37 27.76 10.62 4.04
C LEU A 37 27.61 10.71 5.56
N THR A 38 28.39 11.60 6.18
CA THR A 38 28.44 11.79 7.65
C THR A 38 27.74 13.07 8.13
N SER A 39 27.16 13.82 7.19
CA SER A 39 26.40 15.05 7.45
C SER A 39 25.34 15.22 6.36
N ASP A 40 24.36 16.09 6.60
CA ASP A 40 23.35 16.45 5.60
C ASP A 40 24.01 16.75 4.26
N SER A 41 23.51 16.11 3.21
CA SER A 41 24.15 16.11 1.90
C SER A 41 23.15 16.33 0.78
N ARG A 42 23.65 16.81 -0.36
CA ARG A 42 22.83 17.06 -1.55
C ARG A 42 23.55 16.70 -2.85
N LEU A 43 22.80 16.22 -3.83
CA LEU A 43 23.30 16.18 -5.21
C LEU A 43 23.33 17.59 -5.79
N THR A 44 24.33 17.88 -6.61
CA THR A 44 24.41 19.11 -7.42
C THR A 44 24.26 18.83 -8.91
N ASP A 45 24.43 17.58 -9.31
CA ASP A 45 24.31 17.06 -10.67
C ASP A 45 23.85 15.60 -10.61
N ASP A 46 23.46 15.03 -11.76
CA ASP A 46 23.20 13.60 -11.85
C ASP A 46 24.48 12.80 -11.57
N LEU A 47 24.35 11.75 -10.76
CA LEU A 47 25.45 10.88 -10.37
C LEU A 47 25.24 9.48 -10.97
N THR A 48 26.18 9.03 -11.80
CA THR A 48 26.15 7.68 -12.39
C THR A 48 27.29 6.83 -11.85
N CYS A 49 26.92 5.72 -11.21
CA CYS A 49 27.85 4.80 -10.57
C CYS A 49 27.98 3.52 -11.43
N PRO A 50 29.15 3.30 -12.06
CA PRO A 50 29.32 2.18 -12.99
C PRO A 50 29.43 0.83 -12.27
N SER A 51 29.75 0.82 -10.98
CA SER A 51 29.93 -0.37 -10.17
C SER A 51 29.82 -0.03 -8.68
N GLY A 52 29.48 -1.02 -7.86
CA GLY A 52 29.40 -0.87 -6.41
C GLY A 52 28.20 -0.04 -5.97
N ASP A 53 28.08 0.13 -4.66
CA ASP A 53 26.96 0.88 -4.07
C ASP A 53 27.08 2.38 -4.35
N GLY A 54 25.93 3.06 -4.43
CA GLY A 54 25.86 4.48 -4.75
C GLY A 54 26.31 5.36 -3.59
N LEU A 55 25.52 5.43 -2.52
CA LEU A 55 25.76 6.28 -1.36
C LEU A 55 25.41 5.53 -0.06
N THR A 56 26.23 5.69 0.97
CA THR A 56 25.97 5.13 2.30
C THR A 56 25.71 6.25 3.29
N LEU A 57 24.63 6.18 4.06
CA LEU A 57 24.25 7.23 5.01
C LEU A 57 24.66 6.82 6.44
N THR A 58 25.12 7.77 7.24
CA THR A 58 25.20 7.59 8.70
C THR A 58 23.89 7.99 9.38
N PRO A 59 23.67 7.60 10.64
CA PRO A 59 22.48 8.02 11.39
C PRO A 59 22.36 9.55 11.51
N GLY A 60 21.12 10.04 11.50
CA GLY A 60 20.75 11.43 11.77
C GLY A 60 20.86 12.40 10.59
N ILE A 61 21.08 11.92 9.37
CA ILE A 61 21.31 12.80 8.21
C ILE A 61 20.16 12.83 7.21
N THR A 62 20.10 13.92 6.45
CA THR A 62 19.25 14.11 5.27
C THR A 62 20.07 14.08 3.99
N LEU A 63 19.65 13.25 3.04
CA LEU A 63 20.10 13.27 1.65
C LEU A 63 19.01 13.90 0.76
N ASP A 64 19.33 15.03 0.13
CA ASP A 64 18.46 15.69 -0.85
C ASP A 64 19.02 15.50 -2.26
N LEU A 65 18.33 14.73 -3.10
CA LEU A 65 18.77 14.53 -4.49
C LEU A 65 18.50 15.77 -5.36
N ARG A 66 17.81 16.80 -4.86
CA ARG A 66 17.53 18.09 -5.53
C ARG A 66 16.96 18.01 -6.95
N GLY A 67 16.25 16.93 -7.27
CA GLY A 67 15.69 16.64 -8.58
C GLY A 67 16.64 15.88 -9.51
N HIS A 68 17.88 15.63 -9.08
CA HIS A 68 18.88 14.88 -9.84
C HIS A 68 18.65 13.37 -9.74
N THR A 69 19.33 12.66 -10.64
CA THR A 69 19.29 11.21 -10.74
C THR A 69 20.54 10.58 -10.13
N LEU A 70 20.33 9.63 -9.23
CA LEU A 70 21.34 8.66 -8.80
C LEU A 70 21.13 7.36 -9.61
N ARG A 71 22.02 7.12 -10.57
CA ARG A 71 21.97 5.98 -11.49
C ARG A 71 23.03 4.94 -11.16
N GLY A 72 22.66 3.66 -11.19
CA GLY A 72 23.54 2.56 -10.79
C GLY A 72 23.81 1.51 -11.84
N SER A 73 24.46 0.46 -11.34
CA SER A 73 24.64 -0.82 -12.02
C SER A 73 23.63 -1.81 -11.43
N ALA A 74 22.86 -2.49 -12.28
CA ALA A 74 21.65 -3.27 -11.96
C ALA A 74 21.78 -4.39 -10.90
N THR A 75 22.94 -4.54 -10.27
CA THR A 75 23.22 -5.54 -9.23
C THR A 75 23.53 -4.93 -7.86
N ALA A 76 23.86 -3.64 -7.79
CA ALA A 76 24.28 -2.96 -6.55
C ALA A 76 23.12 -2.21 -5.88
N THR A 77 23.37 -1.67 -4.69
CA THR A 77 22.41 -0.85 -3.94
C THR A 77 22.66 0.64 -4.19
N GLY A 78 21.59 1.38 -4.50
CA GLY A 78 21.70 2.82 -4.76
C GLY A 78 22.01 3.62 -3.51
N ILE A 79 21.18 3.46 -2.47
CA ILE A 79 21.34 4.16 -1.20
C ILE A 79 21.26 3.16 -0.05
N VAL A 80 22.37 3.03 0.67
CA VAL A 80 22.52 2.14 1.82
C VAL A 80 22.23 2.93 3.09
N LEU A 81 21.24 2.46 3.85
CA LEU A 81 20.84 3.04 5.13
C LEU A 81 21.58 2.36 6.29
N PRO A 82 21.86 3.08 7.39
CA PRO A 82 22.40 2.44 8.60
C PRO A 82 21.32 1.55 9.25
N ASN A 83 21.71 0.47 9.91
CA ASN A 83 20.79 -0.42 10.63
C ASN A 83 20.02 0.30 11.76
N VAL A 84 20.69 1.19 12.50
CA VAL A 84 20.12 2.00 13.58
C VAL A 84 20.06 3.49 13.25
N GLY A 85 19.10 4.19 13.85
CA GLY A 85 18.95 5.63 13.76
C GLY A 85 18.18 6.13 12.53
N ASP A 86 17.83 7.42 12.59
CA ASP A 86 16.93 8.05 11.64
C ASP A 86 17.67 8.57 10.41
N VAL A 87 17.03 8.51 9.25
CA VAL A 87 17.55 9.06 7.99
C VAL A 87 16.41 9.63 7.16
N THR A 88 16.70 10.68 6.40
CA THR A 88 15.75 11.23 5.41
C THR A 88 16.37 11.21 4.03
N ILE A 89 15.64 10.68 3.03
CA ILE A 89 16.00 10.79 1.62
C ILE A 89 14.85 11.48 0.89
N ARG A 90 15.17 12.47 0.06
CA ARG A 90 14.13 13.22 -0.64
C ARG A 90 14.52 13.76 -2.00
N ASN A 91 13.48 14.04 -2.79
CA ASN A 91 13.50 14.92 -3.96
C ASN A 91 14.47 14.52 -5.08
N GLY A 92 14.14 13.51 -5.88
CA GLY A 92 14.93 13.16 -7.07
C GLY A 92 14.64 11.75 -7.56
N THR A 93 15.58 11.18 -8.33
CA THR A 93 15.39 9.89 -8.99
C THR A 93 16.46 8.89 -8.57
N VAL A 94 16.07 7.66 -8.26
CA VAL A 94 16.97 6.51 -8.02
C VAL A 94 16.67 5.46 -9.09
N ALA A 95 17.65 5.17 -9.96
CA ALA A 95 17.39 4.39 -11.17
C ALA A 95 18.47 3.36 -11.56
N GLY A 96 18.04 2.23 -12.10
CA GLY A 96 18.93 1.22 -12.68
C GLY A 96 19.73 0.40 -11.65
N TRP A 97 19.24 0.30 -10.42
CA TRP A 97 19.89 -0.44 -9.34
C TRP A 97 19.32 -1.85 -9.19
N GLY A 98 20.08 -2.76 -8.59
CA GLY A 98 19.51 -4.02 -8.10
C GLY A 98 18.49 -3.73 -7.02
N THR A 99 18.88 -2.89 -6.07
CA THR A 99 17.98 -2.33 -5.04
C THR A 99 18.20 -0.82 -4.95
N GLY A 100 17.14 -0.01 -5.05
CA GLY A 100 17.25 1.45 -4.99
C GLY A 100 17.67 1.94 -3.61
N VAL A 101 16.95 1.56 -2.56
CA VAL A 101 17.25 1.87 -1.15
C VAL A 101 17.17 0.59 -0.31
N GLN A 102 18.14 0.34 0.57
CA GLN A 102 18.15 -0.82 1.46
C GLN A 102 18.76 -0.49 2.83
N THR A 103 18.26 -1.13 3.89
CA THR A 103 18.90 -1.11 5.21
C THR A 103 20.03 -2.13 5.27
N HIS A 104 21.24 -1.68 5.64
CA HIS A 104 22.40 -2.55 5.82
C HIS A 104 22.25 -3.49 7.03
N ASP A 105 22.85 -4.68 6.97
CA ASP A 105 22.99 -5.65 8.07
C ASP A 105 21.76 -5.83 8.97
N VAL A 106 20.69 -6.41 8.42
CA VAL A 106 19.46 -6.75 9.17
C VAL A 106 19.63 -7.88 10.19
N TRP A 107 20.85 -8.39 10.38
CA TRP A 107 21.18 -9.45 11.34
C TRP A 107 21.56 -8.92 12.72
N ASP A 108 21.81 -7.62 12.86
CA ASP A 108 22.14 -6.94 14.11
C ASP A 108 20.92 -6.21 14.70
N GLU A 109 21.12 -5.29 15.65
CA GLU A 109 20.06 -4.40 16.11
C GLU A 109 19.59 -3.52 14.95
N VAL A 110 18.28 -3.44 14.74
CA VAL A 110 17.67 -2.62 13.69
C VAL A 110 16.66 -1.68 14.35
N GLY A 111 16.74 -0.38 14.03
CA GLY A 111 15.85 0.61 14.64
C GLY A 111 15.97 2.00 14.02
N GLY A 112 15.11 2.92 14.49
CA GLY A 112 14.96 4.26 13.92
C GLY A 112 13.99 4.29 12.73
N THR A 113 13.98 5.44 12.04
CA THR A 113 13.02 5.75 10.97
C THR A 113 13.74 6.14 9.68
N ALA A 114 13.42 5.46 8.58
CA ALA A 114 13.76 5.89 7.24
C ALA A 114 12.60 6.67 6.63
N THR A 115 12.75 7.99 6.51
CA THR A 115 11.78 8.85 5.81
C THR A 115 12.17 8.99 4.34
N ILE A 116 11.34 8.47 3.43
CA ILE A 116 11.58 8.51 1.98
C ILE A 116 10.45 9.31 1.33
N THR A 117 10.76 10.46 0.74
CA THR A 117 9.70 11.32 0.20
C THR A 117 10.04 12.04 -1.10
N ARG A 118 9.06 12.12 -2.01
CA ARG A 118 9.22 12.81 -3.30
C ARG A 118 10.38 12.21 -4.10
N LEU A 119 10.50 10.89 -4.09
CA LEU A 119 11.44 10.17 -4.94
C LEU A 119 10.72 9.47 -6.08
N THR A 120 11.43 9.34 -7.20
CA THR A 120 11.09 8.44 -8.29
C THR A 120 12.05 7.26 -8.27
N PHE A 121 11.52 6.06 -8.12
CA PHE A 121 12.25 4.81 -8.26
C PHE A 121 11.90 4.19 -9.61
N ARG A 122 12.88 4.04 -10.49
CA ARG A 122 12.62 3.45 -11.82
C ARG A 122 13.68 2.48 -12.31
N ASP A 123 13.25 1.50 -13.08
CA ASP A 123 14.14 0.52 -13.71
C ASP A 123 15.03 -0.22 -12.69
N ASN A 124 14.56 -0.39 -11.44
CA ASN A 124 15.31 -1.12 -10.42
C ASN A 124 14.79 -2.56 -10.30
N GLY A 125 15.63 -3.47 -9.83
CA GLY A 125 15.18 -4.80 -9.40
C GLY A 125 14.14 -4.67 -8.27
N ARG A 126 14.49 -3.93 -7.22
CA ARG A 126 13.57 -3.47 -6.16
C ARG A 126 13.76 -1.97 -5.91
N GLY A 127 12.68 -1.20 -5.83
CA GLY A 127 12.75 0.24 -5.54
C GLY A 127 13.25 0.51 -4.12
N VAL A 128 12.51 0.01 -3.12
CA VAL A 128 12.89 0.09 -1.70
C VAL A 128 12.77 -1.28 -1.05
N ASP A 129 13.83 -1.71 -0.39
CA ASP A 129 13.85 -2.89 0.47
C ASP A 129 13.74 -2.47 1.93
N THR A 130 12.61 -2.83 2.55
CA THR A 130 12.28 -2.51 3.94
C THR A 130 12.42 -3.73 4.84
N SER A 131 13.21 -4.73 4.44
CA SER A 131 13.41 -5.95 5.22
C SER A 131 13.93 -5.65 6.64
N GLY A 132 13.46 -6.46 7.58
CA GLY A 132 13.77 -6.37 8.99
C GLY A 132 14.55 -7.58 9.50
N ARG A 133 14.73 -7.63 10.82
CA ARG A 133 15.42 -8.73 11.50
C ARG A 133 14.44 -9.85 11.85
N LEU A 134 14.82 -11.10 11.57
CA LEU A 134 14.08 -12.27 12.04
C LEU A 134 13.90 -12.24 13.58
N GLY A 135 12.66 -12.36 14.04
CA GLY A 135 12.32 -12.38 15.47
C GLY A 135 12.48 -11.04 16.20
N GLY A 136 12.71 -9.94 15.47
CA GLY A 136 12.83 -8.58 15.99
C GLY A 136 11.92 -7.59 15.27
N THR A 137 11.97 -6.33 15.68
CA THR A 137 11.36 -5.23 14.90
C THR A 137 12.35 -4.74 13.84
N GLY A 138 11.84 -4.25 12.72
CA GLY A 138 12.64 -3.60 11.68
C GLY A 138 12.74 -2.09 11.91
N LYS A 139 13.58 -1.43 11.12
CA LYS A 139 13.56 0.03 10.96
C LYS A 139 12.19 0.41 10.41
N ALA A 140 11.58 1.49 10.89
CA ALA A 140 10.34 1.99 10.33
C ALA A 140 10.60 2.67 8.98
N HIS A 141 9.86 2.32 7.94
CA HIS A 141 9.97 2.96 6.63
C HIS A 141 8.71 3.77 6.31
N GLU A 142 8.87 5.09 6.33
CA GLU A 142 7.82 6.07 6.06
C GLU A 142 7.99 6.61 4.63
N ILE A 143 7.21 6.08 3.69
CA ILE A 143 7.30 6.37 2.26
C ILE A 143 6.14 7.25 1.85
N SER A 144 6.41 8.46 1.34
CA SER A 144 5.33 9.38 0.98
C SER A 144 5.57 10.20 -0.28
N ARG A 145 4.51 10.41 -1.07
CA ARG A 145 4.55 11.22 -2.30
C ARG A 145 5.64 10.77 -3.27
N SER A 146 5.83 9.45 -3.38
CA SER A 146 6.87 8.87 -4.22
C SER A 146 6.25 8.10 -5.40
N THR A 147 7.04 7.90 -6.43
CA THR A 147 6.65 7.21 -7.66
C THR A 147 7.54 6.01 -7.89
N PHE A 148 6.95 4.87 -8.22
CA PHE A 148 7.63 3.61 -8.49
C PHE A 148 7.21 3.13 -9.87
N THR A 149 8.14 3.16 -10.83
CA THR A 149 7.82 2.87 -12.23
C THR A 149 8.77 1.83 -12.83
N ASP A 150 8.24 0.81 -13.50
CA ASP A 150 9.05 -0.18 -14.24
C ASP A 150 10.12 -0.88 -13.38
N ASN A 151 9.82 -1.13 -12.09
CA ASN A 151 10.67 -1.94 -11.22
C ASN A 151 10.23 -3.40 -11.23
N GLY A 152 11.13 -4.32 -10.91
CA GLY A 152 10.74 -5.70 -10.60
C GLY A 152 9.78 -5.73 -9.41
N SER A 153 10.19 -5.11 -8.30
CA SER A 153 9.35 -4.81 -7.14
C SER A 153 9.41 -3.31 -6.79
N GLY A 154 8.27 -2.67 -6.48
CA GLY A 154 8.26 -1.27 -6.05
C GLY A 154 8.83 -1.10 -4.63
N VAL A 155 8.08 -1.57 -3.63
CA VAL A 155 8.54 -1.72 -2.25
C VAL A 155 8.37 -3.18 -1.84
N GLY A 156 9.35 -3.75 -1.16
CA GLY A 156 9.16 -5.07 -0.58
C GLY A 156 10.00 -5.33 0.66
N ALA A 157 9.62 -6.38 1.39
CA ALA A 157 10.23 -6.71 2.67
C ALA A 157 10.14 -8.21 2.97
N VAL A 158 11.14 -8.69 3.71
CA VAL A 158 11.03 -9.89 4.54
C VAL A 158 11.24 -9.48 6.00
N TYR A 159 10.38 -9.90 6.93
CA TYR A 159 10.46 -9.55 8.36
C TYR A 159 10.37 -8.06 8.69
N GLY A 160 9.99 -7.24 7.71
CA GLY A 160 9.95 -5.79 7.82
C GLY A 160 8.63 -5.23 7.35
N GLY A 161 8.49 -3.91 7.44
CA GLY A 161 7.24 -3.27 7.05
C GLY A 161 7.42 -1.83 6.63
N ALA A 162 6.37 -1.29 6.01
CA ALA A 162 6.35 0.07 5.52
C ALA A 162 4.99 0.72 5.73
N HIS A 163 5.00 2.03 5.91
CA HIS A 163 3.83 2.87 5.71
C HIS A 163 4.02 3.66 4.41
N VAL A 164 3.09 3.47 3.47
CA VAL A 164 3.14 4.06 2.14
C VAL A 164 1.93 4.94 1.94
N VAL A 165 2.14 6.24 1.74
CA VAL A 165 1.05 7.21 1.64
C VAL A 165 1.19 8.14 0.44
N ARG A 166 0.08 8.37 -0.27
CA ARG A 166 0.03 9.27 -1.44
C ARG A 166 1.10 8.99 -2.49
N SER A 167 1.35 7.71 -2.74
CA SER A 167 2.37 7.28 -3.69
C SER A 167 1.74 6.63 -4.91
N THR A 168 2.52 6.52 -5.99
CA THR A 168 2.07 5.96 -7.27
C THR A 168 2.97 4.83 -7.72
N PHE A 169 2.37 3.72 -8.14
CA PHE A 169 3.06 2.53 -8.61
C PHE A 169 2.54 2.16 -10.00
N THR A 170 3.41 2.10 -11.00
CA THR A 170 3.02 1.81 -12.39
C THR A 170 4.02 0.93 -13.12
N GLY A 171 3.54 -0.06 -13.88
CA GLY A 171 4.40 -0.89 -14.73
C GLY A 171 5.36 -1.80 -13.97
N ASN A 172 5.18 -1.99 -12.66
CA ASN A 172 6.04 -2.88 -11.88
C ASN A 172 5.60 -4.34 -12.06
N GLY A 173 6.54 -5.27 -11.88
CA GLY A 173 6.19 -6.69 -11.76
C GLY A 173 5.24 -6.91 -10.58
N THR A 174 5.73 -6.59 -9.38
CA THR A 174 4.91 -6.51 -8.15
C THR A 174 5.11 -5.14 -7.48
N ALA A 175 4.06 -4.32 -7.37
CA ALA A 175 4.22 -2.98 -6.81
C ALA A 175 4.59 -3.00 -5.32
N LEU A 176 3.92 -3.84 -4.52
CA LEU A 176 4.16 -4.01 -3.08
C LEU A 176 4.26 -5.51 -2.76
N ASP A 177 5.39 -5.96 -2.20
CA ASP A 177 5.67 -7.37 -1.96
C ASP A 177 6.19 -7.64 -0.55
N PHE A 178 5.34 -8.17 0.32
CA PHE A 178 5.65 -8.35 1.75
C PHE A 178 5.52 -9.82 2.15
N ILE A 179 6.58 -10.32 2.77
CA ILE A 179 6.68 -11.68 3.30
C ILE A 179 7.03 -11.60 4.79
N THR A 180 6.22 -12.25 5.63
CA THR A 180 6.41 -12.29 7.09
C THR A 180 6.61 -10.89 7.70
N GLY A 181 5.81 -9.91 7.30
CA GLY A 181 5.97 -8.49 7.64
C GLY A 181 4.64 -7.72 7.55
N GLY A 182 4.64 -6.56 6.91
CA GLY A 182 3.38 -5.86 6.64
C GLY A 182 3.52 -4.51 5.96
N VAL A 183 2.41 -4.01 5.44
CA VAL A 183 2.34 -2.69 4.84
C VAL A 183 1.01 -2.03 5.16
N LEU A 184 1.05 -0.74 5.50
CA LEU A 184 -0.12 0.13 5.47
C LEU A 184 -0.03 1.01 4.23
N LEU A 185 -0.95 0.82 3.29
CA LEU A 185 -1.07 1.62 2.07
C LEU A 185 -2.26 2.56 2.18
N GLU A 186 -2.01 3.87 2.16
CA GLU A 186 -3.06 4.89 2.28
C GLU A 186 -3.04 5.89 1.13
N ASP A 187 -4.23 6.29 0.67
CA ASP A 187 -4.44 7.42 -0.23
C ASP A 187 -3.55 7.35 -1.50
N SER A 188 -3.32 6.14 -2.00
CA SER A 188 -2.31 5.84 -3.03
C SER A 188 -2.93 5.21 -4.30
N ARG A 189 -2.14 5.15 -5.38
CA ARG A 189 -2.57 4.67 -6.69
C ARG A 189 -1.61 3.60 -7.20
N VAL A 190 -2.12 2.39 -7.43
CA VAL A 190 -1.34 1.22 -7.88
C VAL A 190 -1.97 0.71 -9.17
N GLU A 191 -1.33 0.99 -10.31
CA GLU A 191 -1.96 0.77 -11.61
C GLU A 191 -1.08 0.13 -12.66
N GLY A 192 -1.63 -0.76 -13.48
CA GLY A 192 -0.89 -1.34 -14.60
C GLY A 192 0.31 -2.17 -14.15
N ASN A 193 0.23 -2.83 -13.00
CA ASN A 193 1.27 -3.72 -12.48
C ASN A 193 0.85 -5.19 -12.71
N GLY A 194 1.80 -6.12 -12.68
CA GLY A 194 1.46 -7.54 -12.65
C GLY A 194 0.63 -7.87 -11.41
N THR A 195 1.18 -7.57 -10.23
CA THR A 195 0.48 -7.64 -8.94
C THR A 195 0.60 -6.30 -8.21
N ALA A 196 -0.51 -5.74 -7.76
CA ALA A 196 -0.52 -4.51 -7.00
C ALA A 196 -0.03 -4.73 -5.55
N LEU A 197 -0.57 -5.71 -4.84
CA LEU A 197 -0.12 -6.08 -3.49
C LEU A 197 -0.04 -7.60 -3.34
N SER A 198 1.17 -8.10 -3.06
CA SER A 198 1.45 -9.47 -2.60
C SER A 198 1.67 -9.42 -1.09
N CYS A 199 0.81 -10.13 -0.35
CA CYS A 199 0.83 -10.19 1.10
C CYS A 199 0.90 -11.66 1.54
N ASP A 200 2.09 -12.11 1.94
CA ASP A 200 2.32 -13.48 2.39
C ASP A 200 2.82 -13.49 3.83
N GLU A 201 2.16 -14.26 4.70
CA GLU A 201 2.47 -14.28 6.14
C GLU A 201 2.56 -12.88 6.77
N SER A 202 1.83 -11.91 6.22
CA SER A 202 2.02 -10.49 6.52
C SER A 202 0.72 -9.82 6.94
N GLY A 203 0.83 -8.74 7.73
CA GLY A 203 -0.28 -7.85 8.04
C GLY A 203 -0.32 -6.71 7.02
N CYS A 204 -1.04 -6.90 5.91
CA CYS A 204 -1.18 -5.85 4.90
C CYS A 204 -2.57 -5.22 4.96
N GLU A 205 -2.58 -3.90 4.90
CA GLU A 205 -3.79 -3.10 4.95
C GLU A 205 -3.78 -2.04 3.86
N VAL A 206 -4.90 -1.91 3.16
CA VAL A 206 -5.11 -0.89 2.14
C VAL A 206 -6.30 -0.02 2.50
N ARG A 207 -6.12 1.31 2.52
CA ARG A 207 -7.18 2.27 2.80
C ARG A 207 -7.25 3.37 1.75
N ARG A 208 -8.47 3.77 1.37
CA ARG A 208 -8.76 4.94 0.54
C ARG A 208 -7.88 5.03 -0.72
N SER A 209 -7.57 3.88 -1.31
CA SER A 209 -6.60 3.76 -2.40
C SER A 209 -7.28 3.26 -3.67
N THR A 210 -6.59 3.43 -4.80
CA THR A 210 -7.02 2.91 -6.11
C THR A 210 -6.05 1.84 -6.58
N LEU A 211 -6.56 0.64 -6.82
CA LEU A 211 -5.82 -0.48 -7.42
C LEU A 211 -6.50 -0.77 -8.75
N ALA A 212 -5.89 -0.35 -9.85
CA ALA A 212 -6.55 -0.41 -11.15
C ALA A 212 -5.72 -1.08 -12.23
N ASP A 213 -6.40 -1.80 -13.12
CA ASP A 213 -5.79 -2.27 -14.37
C ASP A 213 -4.53 -3.14 -14.10
N ASN A 214 -4.51 -3.86 -12.97
CA ASN A 214 -3.44 -4.81 -12.63
C ASN A 214 -3.87 -6.24 -12.96
N GLY A 215 -2.92 -7.16 -13.13
CA GLY A 215 -3.26 -8.58 -13.19
C GLY A 215 -3.96 -9.02 -11.91
N VAL A 216 -3.30 -8.81 -10.77
CA VAL A 216 -3.90 -9.04 -9.44
C VAL A 216 -3.88 -7.75 -8.61
N GLY A 217 -5.03 -7.37 -8.05
CA GLY A 217 -5.14 -6.24 -7.13
C GLY A 217 -4.49 -6.55 -5.79
N VAL A 218 -5.05 -7.48 -5.02
CA VAL A 218 -4.50 -7.95 -3.75
C VAL A 218 -4.44 -9.47 -3.75
N SER A 219 -3.28 -10.02 -3.42
CA SER A 219 -3.04 -11.44 -3.20
C SER A 219 -2.67 -11.69 -1.75
N ALA A 220 -3.58 -12.25 -0.97
CA ALA A 220 -3.37 -12.60 0.42
C ALA A 220 -3.04 -14.10 0.60
N ARG A 221 -2.03 -14.40 1.42
CA ARG A 221 -1.62 -15.77 1.75
C ARG A 221 -1.32 -15.89 3.23
N THR A 222 -1.65 -17.05 3.80
CA THR A 222 -1.36 -17.46 5.19
C THR A 222 -2.08 -16.66 6.29
N PHE A 223 -1.93 -15.34 6.40
CA PHE A 223 -2.54 -14.52 7.48
C PHE A 223 -3.66 -13.57 7.04
N GLY A 224 -3.81 -13.33 5.74
CA GLY A 224 -4.87 -12.50 5.19
C GLY A 224 -4.41 -11.09 4.84
N ALA A 225 -5.32 -10.29 4.32
CA ALA A 225 -5.11 -8.87 4.05
C ALA A 225 -6.42 -8.10 4.18
N ASP A 226 -6.30 -6.85 4.58
CA ASP A 226 -7.43 -5.97 4.79
C ASP A 226 -7.49 -4.85 3.75
N VAL A 227 -8.70 -4.56 3.27
CA VAL A 227 -8.96 -3.54 2.25
C VAL A 227 -10.22 -2.76 2.63
N TYR A 228 -10.05 -1.46 2.84
CA TYR A 228 -11.10 -0.55 3.30
C TYR A 228 -11.26 0.64 2.35
N ASP A 229 -12.52 1.02 2.10
CA ASP A 229 -12.92 2.28 1.45
C ASP A 229 -12.15 2.58 0.15
N SER A 230 -11.78 1.53 -0.58
CA SER A 230 -10.88 1.60 -1.74
C SER A 230 -11.62 1.26 -3.03
N THR A 231 -11.01 1.62 -4.15
CA THR A 231 -11.52 1.29 -5.48
C THR A 231 -10.59 0.29 -6.15
N LEU A 232 -11.12 -0.89 -6.44
CA LEU A 232 -10.43 -1.96 -7.16
C LEU A 232 -11.13 -2.09 -8.52
N ARG A 233 -10.48 -1.65 -9.60
CA ARG A 233 -11.12 -1.57 -10.92
C ARG A 233 -10.31 -2.17 -12.05
N GLY A 234 -10.96 -2.83 -13.01
CA GLY A 234 -10.27 -3.28 -14.23
C GLY A 234 -9.16 -4.30 -14.01
N ASN A 235 -9.09 -4.94 -12.84
CA ASN A 235 -8.08 -5.97 -12.58
C ASN A 235 -8.54 -7.31 -13.13
N ASP A 236 -7.63 -8.19 -13.54
CA ASP A 236 -8.03 -9.56 -13.92
C ASP A 236 -8.62 -10.28 -12.69
N THR A 237 -7.97 -10.12 -11.52
CA THR A 237 -8.52 -10.49 -10.22
C THR A 237 -8.31 -9.36 -9.21
N ALA A 238 -9.37 -8.79 -8.66
CA ALA A 238 -9.25 -7.66 -7.72
C ALA A 238 -8.74 -8.09 -6.35
N PHE A 239 -9.30 -9.15 -5.77
CA PHE A 239 -8.85 -9.72 -4.50
C PHE A 239 -8.83 -11.24 -4.58
N THR A 240 -7.70 -11.85 -4.25
CA THR A 240 -7.55 -13.29 -4.12
C THR A 240 -6.94 -13.63 -2.78
N SER A 241 -7.42 -14.71 -2.18
CA SER A 241 -6.89 -15.25 -0.93
C SER A 241 -6.67 -16.75 -1.08
N PHE A 242 -5.50 -17.24 -0.68
CA PHE A 242 -5.15 -18.66 -0.76
C PHE A 242 -4.50 -19.15 0.53
N GLY A 243 -5.09 -20.19 1.12
CA GLY A 243 -4.52 -20.84 2.32
C GLY A 243 -4.41 -19.90 3.51
N VAL A 244 -5.37 -19.00 3.71
CA VAL A 244 -5.35 -18.01 4.79
C VAL A 244 -5.95 -18.58 6.07
N TRP A 245 -5.08 -18.94 7.00
CA TRP A 245 -5.38 -19.35 8.38
C TRP A 245 -5.75 -18.17 9.28
N GLY A 246 -5.27 -16.98 8.93
CA GLY A 246 -5.74 -15.73 9.52
C GLY A 246 -7.09 -15.30 8.97
N HIS A 247 -7.31 -14.01 8.77
CA HIS A 247 -8.60 -13.46 8.32
C HIS A 247 -8.39 -12.27 7.40
N SER A 248 -9.19 -12.18 6.34
CA SER A 248 -9.19 -11.01 5.45
C SER A 248 -10.46 -10.19 5.62
N THR A 249 -10.34 -8.86 5.64
CA THR A 249 -11.48 -7.95 5.68
C THR A 249 -11.54 -7.15 4.39
N VAL A 250 -12.64 -7.26 3.65
CA VAL A 250 -12.91 -6.45 2.46
C VAL A 250 -14.17 -5.64 2.76
N GLN A 251 -14.02 -4.36 3.08
CA GLN A 251 -15.14 -3.54 3.55
C GLN A 251 -15.24 -2.16 2.90
N GLY A 252 -16.46 -1.76 2.54
CA GLY A 252 -16.75 -0.41 2.03
C GLY A 252 -16.13 -0.11 0.66
N ASN A 253 -15.68 -1.14 -0.06
CA ASN A 253 -14.95 -0.98 -1.31
C ASN A 253 -15.88 -0.89 -2.53
N LYS A 254 -15.32 -0.36 -3.61
CA LYS A 254 -15.91 -0.43 -4.96
C LYS A 254 -15.08 -1.36 -5.81
N LEU A 255 -15.64 -2.51 -6.16
CA LEU A 255 -15.03 -3.50 -7.05
C LEU A 255 -15.73 -3.42 -8.40
N ILE A 256 -15.07 -2.79 -9.37
CA ILE A 256 -15.68 -2.34 -10.62
C ILE A 256 -14.98 -2.93 -11.84
N ASP A 257 -15.73 -3.52 -12.77
CA ASP A 257 -15.23 -3.96 -14.08
C ASP A 257 -13.98 -4.88 -14.00
N ASN A 258 -13.87 -5.70 -12.96
CA ASN A 258 -12.80 -6.70 -12.84
C ASN A 258 -13.22 -8.01 -13.52
N GLY A 259 -12.26 -8.84 -13.91
CA GLY A 259 -12.54 -10.23 -14.31
C GLY A 259 -13.21 -10.96 -13.14
N THR A 260 -12.45 -11.28 -12.11
CA THR A 260 -12.98 -11.76 -10.82
C THR A 260 -12.80 -10.72 -9.74
N ALA A 261 -13.87 -10.28 -9.08
CA ALA A 261 -13.78 -9.27 -8.04
C ALA A 261 -13.19 -9.84 -6.74
N VAL A 262 -13.77 -10.92 -6.20
CA VAL A 262 -13.21 -11.63 -5.04
C VAL A 262 -13.26 -13.14 -5.26
N THR A 263 -12.13 -13.80 -5.06
CA THR A 263 -12.04 -15.27 -4.98
C THR A 263 -11.33 -15.69 -3.70
N LEU A 264 -11.89 -16.69 -3.01
CA LEU A 264 -11.30 -17.25 -1.80
C LEU A 264 -11.01 -18.74 -2.04
N SER A 265 -9.78 -19.14 -1.75
CA SER A 265 -9.36 -20.54 -1.83
C SER A 265 -8.85 -20.99 -0.47
N THR A 266 -9.58 -21.86 0.23
CA THR A 266 -9.21 -22.37 1.55
C THR A 266 -8.81 -21.22 2.51
N SER A 267 -9.72 -20.25 2.70
CA SER A 267 -9.40 -18.96 3.34
C SER A 267 -10.57 -18.40 4.14
N ASN A 268 -10.27 -17.66 5.22
CA ASN A 268 -11.27 -16.91 5.98
C ASN A 268 -11.39 -15.45 5.53
N ALA A 269 -12.61 -14.95 5.37
CA ALA A 269 -12.82 -13.55 5.08
C ALA A 269 -14.20 -12.99 5.51
N THR A 270 -14.23 -11.69 5.79
CA THR A 270 -15.46 -10.91 5.91
C THR A 270 -15.53 -9.91 4.78
N LEU A 271 -16.60 -9.99 4.00
CA LEU A 271 -16.94 -9.03 2.95
C LEU A 271 -18.15 -8.22 3.41
N ARG A 272 -17.96 -6.92 3.61
CA ARG A 272 -19.02 -6.07 4.18
C ARG A 272 -19.24 -4.78 3.41
N ASP A 273 -20.50 -4.47 3.13
CA ASP A 273 -20.92 -3.16 2.62
C ASP A 273 -20.16 -2.71 1.34
N ASN A 274 -19.75 -3.67 0.50
CA ASN A 274 -19.05 -3.38 -0.75
C ASN A 274 -20.02 -3.25 -1.94
N LEU A 275 -19.61 -2.47 -2.94
CA LEU A 275 -20.25 -2.39 -4.24
C LEU A 275 -19.47 -3.21 -5.28
N PHE A 276 -20.12 -4.23 -5.84
CA PHE A 276 -19.64 -5.03 -6.96
C PHE A 276 -20.41 -4.64 -8.22
N ARG A 277 -19.73 -4.13 -9.24
CA ARG A 277 -20.39 -3.70 -10.47
C ARG A 277 -19.59 -4.02 -11.72
N GLY A 278 -20.25 -4.54 -12.75
CA GLY A 278 -19.62 -4.74 -14.06
C GLY A 278 -18.56 -5.82 -14.10
N ASN A 279 -18.39 -6.60 -13.02
CA ASN A 279 -17.39 -7.66 -12.98
C ASN A 279 -17.88 -8.87 -13.78
N GLU A 280 -16.95 -9.66 -14.35
CA GLU A 280 -17.34 -10.95 -14.94
C GLU A 280 -17.80 -11.93 -13.83
N LEU A 281 -17.16 -11.88 -12.66
CA LEU A 281 -17.58 -12.63 -11.47
C LEU A 281 -17.43 -11.76 -10.21
N GLY A 282 -18.52 -11.60 -9.47
CA GLY A 282 -18.52 -10.81 -8.23
C GLY A 282 -17.82 -11.51 -7.07
N PHE A 283 -18.26 -12.72 -6.71
CA PHE A 283 -17.69 -13.49 -5.61
C PHE A 283 -17.76 -14.99 -5.88
N THR A 284 -16.67 -15.69 -5.54
CA THR A 284 -16.62 -17.16 -5.47
C THR A 284 -15.70 -17.65 -4.36
N THR A 285 -15.88 -18.90 -3.97
CA THR A 285 -15.03 -19.62 -3.03
C THR A 285 -15.05 -21.12 -3.31
N ASP A 286 -13.94 -21.79 -3.08
CA ASP A 286 -13.86 -23.26 -3.14
C ASP A 286 -14.32 -23.94 -1.84
N GLY A 287 -14.48 -23.15 -0.77
CA GLY A 287 -14.59 -23.66 0.60
C GLY A 287 -13.34 -24.43 1.03
N GLY A 288 -12.95 -24.30 2.29
CA GLY A 288 -11.79 -25.02 2.83
C GLY A 288 -12.21 -25.94 3.97
N MET A 289 -11.76 -27.20 3.93
CA MET A 289 -12.02 -28.16 5.00
C MET A 289 -11.26 -27.80 6.30
N PRO A 290 -11.84 -28.06 7.48
CA PRO A 290 -13.22 -27.82 7.90
C PRO A 290 -13.43 -26.41 8.51
N ASP A 291 -12.37 -25.59 8.59
CA ASP A 291 -12.35 -24.39 9.44
C ASP A 291 -12.34 -23.06 8.65
N PHE A 292 -12.40 -23.10 7.32
CA PHE A 292 -12.35 -21.87 6.50
C PHE A 292 -13.76 -21.38 6.18
N THR A 293 -14.07 -20.18 6.67
CA THR A 293 -15.39 -19.57 6.59
C THR A 293 -15.34 -18.19 5.97
N ALA A 294 -16.35 -17.88 5.17
CA ALA A 294 -16.55 -16.54 4.64
C ALA A 294 -17.90 -15.98 5.10
N THR A 295 -17.95 -14.67 5.37
CA THR A 295 -19.22 -14.01 5.68
C THR A 295 -19.40 -12.81 4.76
N LEU A 296 -20.49 -12.79 4.01
CA LEU A 296 -20.87 -11.65 3.16
C LEU A 296 -22.08 -10.94 3.79
N VAL A 297 -21.91 -9.68 4.15
CA VAL A 297 -22.95 -8.86 4.79
C VAL A 297 -23.17 -7.56 4.02
N GLY A 298 -24.42 -7.28 3.62
CA GLY A 298 -24.79 -5.96 3.10
C GLY A 298 -24.13 -5.57 1.78
N ASN A 299 -23.58 -6.53 1.02
CA ASN A 299 -22.92 -6.23 -0.24
C ASN A 299 -23.94 -6.04 -1.37
N ARG A 300 -23.60 -5.18 -2.33
CA ARG A 300 -24.44 -4.86 -3.48
C ARG A 300 -23.77 -5.29 -4.77
N PHE A 301 -24.35 -6.26 -5.46
CA PHE A 301 -23.93 -6.76 -6.76
C PHE A 301 -24.88 -6.26 -7.85
N VAL A 302 -24.38 -5.42 -8.77
CA VAL A 302 -25.20 -4.79 -9.81
C VAL A 302 -24.54 -4.90 -11.17
N ARG A 303 -25.27 -5.43 -12.17
CA ARG A 303 -24.77 -5.47 -13.55
C ARG A 303 -23.41 -6.15 -13.68
N ASN A 304 -23.14 -7.16 -12.86
CA ASN A 304 -22.06 -8.12 -13.11
C ASN A 304 -22.56 -9.15 -14.13
N VAL A 305 -21.67 -9.96 -14.69
CA VAL A 305 -22.11 -11.16 -15.42
C VAL A 305 -22.70 -12.13 -14.40
N ASP A 306 -21.87 -12.63 -13.48
CA ASP A 306 -22.30 -13.41 -12.33
C ASP A 306 -22.05 -12.64 -11.02
N ALA A 307 -23.03 -12.60 -10.10
CA ALA A 307 -22.90 -11.87 -8.84
C ALA A 307 -22.24 -12.70 -7.72
N ILE A 308 -22.97 -13.65 -7.12
CA ILE A 308 -22.44 -14.57 -6.10
C ILE A 308 -22.60 -16.00 -6.62
N VAL A 309 -21.51 -16.73 -6.83
CA VAL A 309 -21.54 -18.10 -7.35
C VAL A 309 -20.50 -18.97 -6.64
N PHE A 310 -20.97 -19.95 -5.86
CA PHE A 310 -20.14 -21.01 -5.28
C PHE A 310 -20.99 -22.21 -4.87
N GLU A 311 -20.39 -23.38 -4.73
CA GLU A 311 -21.09 -24.58 -4.23
C GLU A 311 -20.61 -25.03 -2.85
N ALA A 312 -19.45 -24.55 -2.40
CA ALA A 312 -18.85 -25.05 -1.20
C ALA A 312 -19.59 -24.59 0.08
N PRO A 313 -19.58 -25.41 1.15
CA PRO A 313 -20.13 -25.00 2.44
C PRO A 313 -19.21 -23.98 3.16
N GLY A 314 -19.64 -23.52 4.34
CA GLY A 314 -18.82 -22.67 5.21
C GLY A 314 -18.94 -21.17 4.95
N THR A 315 -19.72 -20.77 3.94
CA THR A 315 -19.99 -19.35 3.65
C THR A 315 -21.38 -18.94 4.13
N SER A 316 -21.45 -17.84 4.88
CA SER A 316 -22.69 -17.26 5.39
C SER A 316 -23.07 -16.00 4.63
N LEU A 317 -24.34 -15.85 4.26
CA LEU A 317 -24.86 -14.73 3.48
C LEU A 317 -25.96 -13.99 4.26
N GLN A 318 -25.77 -12.68 4.47
CA GLN A 318 -26.74 -11.80 5.12
C GLN A 318 -26.95 -10.50 4.33
N ASP A 319 -28.20 -10.07 4.15
CA ASP A 319 -28.54 -8.75 3.61
C ASP A 319 -27.87 -8.39 2.27
N ASN A 320 -27.44 -9.37 1.48
CA ASN A 320 -26.80 -9.11 0.18
C ASN A 320 -27.86 -8.83 -0.89
N VAL A 321 -27.55 -7.89 -1.79
CA VAL A 321 -28.45 -7.47 -2.87
C VAL A 321 -27.81 -7.74 -4.23
N ALA A 322 -28.39 -8.64 -5.02
CA ALA A 322 -27.92 -8.98 -6.38
C ALA A 322 -28.97 -8.62 -7.44
N ASN A 323 -28.77 -7.52 -8.16
CA ASN A 323 -29.75 -7.00 -9.11
C ASN A 323 -29.19 -6.80 -10.51
N ASP A 324 -30.00 -7.10 -11.51
CA ASP A 324 -29.74 -6.78 -12.91
C ASP A 324 -28.38 -7.33 -13.40
N ASN A 325 -27.95 -8.48 -12.86
CA ASN A 325 -26.76 -9.20 -13.34
C ASN A 325 -27.12 -10.04 -14.57
N GLU A 326 -26.18 -10.22 -15.49
CA GLU A 326 -26.45 -10.89 -16.78
C GLU A 326 -26.92 -12.34 -16.60
N ARG A 327 -26.38 -13.04 -15.59
CA ARG A 327 -26.63 -14.46 -15.30
C ARG A 327 -27.12 -14.67 -13.88
N TRP A 328 -26.30 -15.25 -12.99
CA TRP A 328 -26.72 -15.56 -11.63
C TRP A 328 -26.78 -14.30 -10.76
N GLY A 329 -27.88 -14.17 -10.00
CA GLY A 329 -27.95 -13.27 -8.85
C GLY A 329 -27.23 -13.87 -7.65
N ILE A 330 -27.81 -14.90 -7.04
CA ILE A 330 -27.17 -15.67 -5.97
C ILE A 330 -27.31 -17.16 -6.26
N TYR A 331 -26.20 -17.83 -6.55
CA TYR A 331 -26.12 -19.29 -6.62
C TYR A 331 -25.16 -19.79 -5.55
N ALA A 332 -25.73 -20.28 -4.45
CA ALA A 332 -24.97 -20.66 -3.25
C ALA A 332 -25.64 -21.84 -2.51
N PRO A 333 -25.86 -23.01 -3.15
CA PRO A 333 -26.69 -24.11 -2.65
C PRO A 333 -26.36 -24.60 -1.23
N ASN A 334 -25.10 -24.49 -0.79
CA ASN A 334 -24.63 -24.94 0.52
C ASN A 334 -24.25 -23.79 1.47
N ALA A 335 -24.70 -22.57 1.19
CA ALA A 335 -24.49 -21.44 2.08
C ALA A 335 -25.38 -21.51 3.34
N THR A 336 -24.90 -20.89 4.41
CA THR A 336 -25.72 -20.56 5.58
C THR A 336 -26.48 -19.27 5.30
N ASP A 337 -27.80 -19.35 5.14
CA ASP A 337 -28.65 -18.17 4.99
C ASP A 337 -28.89 -17.51 6.35
N LEU A 338 -28.38 -16.29 6.52
CA LEU A 338 -28.62 -15.46 7.71
C LEU A 338 -29.79 -14.49 7.52
N GLY A 339 -30.49 -14.55 6.38
CA GLY A 339 -31.66 -13.76 6.07
C GLY A 339 -31.36 -12.40 5.42
N GLY A 340 -32.42 -11.78 4.89
CA GLY A 340 -32.37 -10.43 4.32
C GLY A 340 -31.81 -10.33 2.90
N ASN A 341 -31.32 -11.44 2.34
CA ASN A 341 -30.81 -11.52 0.97
C ASN A 341 -31.92 -11.19 -0.05
N ARG A 342 -31.55 -10.47 -1.12
CA ARG A 342 -32.47 -10.04 -2.18
C ARG A 342 -31.80 -10.20 -3.54
N ALA A 343 -32.52 -10.79 -4.48
CA ALA A 343 -32.11 -10.79 -5.88
C ALA A 343 -33.30 -10.58 -6.81
N ARG A 344 -33.11 -9.78 -7.87
CA ARG A 344 -34.13 -9.54 -8.90
C ARG A 344 -33.53 -9.10 -10.22
N GLY A 345 -34.23 -9.39 -11.31
CA GLY A 345 -33.85 -8.93 -12.65
C GLY A 345 -32.56 -9.56 -13.19
N ASN A 346 -32.07 -10.62 -12.55
CA ASN A 346 -30.91 -11.36 -13.04
C ASN A 346 -31.35 -12.33 -14.14
N GLY A 347 -30.44 -12.68 -15.05
CA GLY A 347 -30.78 -13.47 -16.24
C GLY A 347 -31.18 -14.92 -15.97
N TYR A 348 -30.75 -15.51 -14.85
CA TYR A 348 -31.10 -16.89 -14.49
C TYR A 348 -32.16 -16.99 -13.39
N GLU A 349 -32.94 -18.07 -13.46
CA GLU A 349 -33.94 -18.46 -12.46
C GLU A 349 -33.57 -19.82 -11.83
N PRO A 350 -33.85 -20.02 -10.52
CA PRO A 350 -34.41 -19.04 -9.59
C PRO A 350 -33.40 -17.92 -9.27
N GLN A 351 -33.88 -16.71 -8.97
CA GLN A 351 -33.03 -15.57 -8.62
C GLN A 351 -32.05 -15.85 -7.45
N CYS A 352 -32.42 -16.77 -6.55
CA CYS A 352 -31.59 -17.23 -5.44
C CYS A 352 -31.64 -18.76 -5.31
N VAL A 353 -30.47 -19.38 -5.17
CA VAL A 353 -30.29 -20.80 -4.84
C VAL A 353 -29.48 -20.91 -3.54
N GLY A 354 -29.98 -21.71 -2.59
CA GLY A 354 -29.35 -21.94 -1.28
C GLY A 354 -29.63 -20.89 -0.20
N VAL A 355 -30.21 -19.74 -0.59
CA VAL A 355 -30.71 -18.72 0.34
C VAL A 355 -32.12 -18.27 -0.04
N VAL A 356 -32.85 -17.71 0.93
CA VAL A 356 -34.20 -17.18 0.72
C VAL A 356 -34.12 -15.73 0.24
N CYS A 357 -34.74 -15.48 -0.91
CA CYS A 357 -34.96 -14.14 -1.42
C CYS A 357 -36.47 -13.86 -1.49
N PRO A 358 -37.01 -12.95 -0.66
CA PRO A 358 -38.42 -12.62 -0.70
C PRO A 358 -38.76 -12.03 -2.08
N ALA A 359 -39.78 -12.59 -2.74
CA ALA A 359 -40.25 -12.08 -4.02
C ALA A 359 -40.68 -10.61 -3.88
N GLY A 360 -39.98 -9.70 -4.58
CA GLY A 360 -40.47 -8.35 -4.89
C GLY A 360 -40.82 -7.45 -3.71
N GLY A 361 -39.81 -6.94 -2.99
CA GLY A 361 -39.92 -5.66 -2.27
C GLY A 361 -39.68 -4.47 -3.21
N PRO A 362 -40.26 -3.27 -2.98
CA PRO A 362 -40.34 -2.19 -3.96
C PRO A 362 -38.97 -1.67 -4.43
N ARG A 363 -38.97 -0.98 -5.58
CA ARG A 363 -37.79 -0.30 -6.14
C ARG A 363 -37.37 0.81 -5.17
N SER A 364 -36.21 0.67 -4.53
CA SER A 364 -35.47 1.77 -3.89
C SER A 364 -34.15 1.95 -4.61
#